data_AF-A8XPD9-F1
#
_entry.id   AF-A8XPD9-F1
#
_cell.length_a   1.000
_cell.length_b   1.000
_cell.length_c   1.000
_cell.angle_alpha   90.00
_cell.angle_beta   90.00
_cell.angle_gamma   90.00
#
_symmetry.space_group_name_H-M   'P 1'
#
loop_
_entity.id
_entity.type
_entity.pdbx_description
1 polymer ?
#
loop_
_entity_poly.entity_id
_entity_poly.type
_entity_poly.pdbx_seq_one_letter_code
_entity_poly.pdbx_strand_id
1 'polypeptide(L)'
;MYGEQCSSIDGVSDEIPPIFVNCSKYFITGKDEIYADCPIKNGTDPCYLLKELHRSDSFSDYFLAILPIIFSIVAFIFNICYLIAQIKCFRFETMGFKKREAFLMSRSLSIIVANLLFYVVIIVWKVNGFNYTSAMIFILVGSSTFMSVTGTYITLTIVLYLAVAHHISYMTTVTLKHCWLLIALIWFLSTVSSVFVALFGATLFYPDSAPISCSFESCQRPLAISIVVTLSICYGTVIGLYIAMMTRLHRLVRKSSLVQARSNSNSMIAMRRLSLNMITFAVGSIPILVVCIVALANLRELSSLGEGCKSPCKAFLYSYLFIDVEMLASIAAIVW
;
A
#
# COMPACT_ATOMS: atom_id res chain seq x y z
N MET A 1 11.48 17.14 -30.19
CA MET A 1 11.64 16.26 -31.37
C MET A 1 13.11 15.89 -31.49
N TYR A 2 13.50 14.78 -30.87
CA TYR A 2 14.54 13.85 -31.30
C TYR A 2 14.18 12.57 -30.54
N GLY A 3 13.41 11.71 -31.20
CA GLY A 3 13.09 10.40 -30.65
C GLY A 3 14.32 9.52 -30.84
N GLU A 4 14.94 9.11 -29.75
CA GLU A 4 15.89 8.00 -29.78
C GLU A 4 15.10 6.76 -30.17
N GLN A 5 15.35 6.27 -31.40
CA GLN A 5 14.89 4.96 -31.82
C GLN A 5 15.60 3.90 -30.97
N CYS A 6 14.86 3.24 -30.07
CA CYS A 6 15.41 2.17 -29.27
C CYS A 6 15.68 0.95 -30.20
N SER A 7 16.95 0.66 -30.49
CA SER A 7 17.38 -0.49 -31.29
C SER A 7 17.41 -1.77 -30.46
N SER A 8 16.79 -2.85 -30.95
CA SER A 8 16.93 -4.20 -30.40
C SER A 8 18.29 -4.78 -30.83
N ILE A 9 19.12 -5.15 -29.86
CA ILE A 9 20.41 -5.81 -30.10
C ILE A 9 20.15 -7.32 -30.02
N ASP A 10 20.15 -7.99 -31.18
CA ASP A 10 20.17 -9.45 -31.29
C ASP A 10 21.60 -9.91 -31.56
N GLY A 11 22.14 -10.72 -30.64
CA GLY A 11 23.44 -11.36 -30.79
C GLY A 11 23.84 -12.12 -29.52
N VAL A 12 23.43 -13.38 -29.40
CA VAL A 12 23.91 -14.27 -28.33
C VAL A 12 25.23 -14.91 -28.78
N SER A 13 26.32 -14.58 -28.11
CA SER A 13 27.64 -15.21 -28.27
C SER A 13 27.96 -16.01 -27.02
N ASP A 14 28.50 -17.22 -27.16
CA ASP A 14 28.86 -18.12 -26.05
C ASP A 14 30.15 -17.70 -25.31
N GLU A 15 30.78 -16.57 -25.69
CA GLU A 15 32.00 -16.06 -25.07
C GLU A 15 31.70 -14.94 -24.06
N ILE A 16 32.34 -14.99 -22.88
CA ILE A 16 32.21 -13.94 -21.86
C ILE A 16 32.74 -12.62 -22.44
N PRO A 17 31.91 -11.55 -22.50
CA PRO A 17 32.35 -10.27 -23.05
C PRO A 17 33.58 -9.72 -22.31
N PRO A 18 34.52 -9.03 -22.99
CA PRO A 18 35.76 -8.54 -22.41
C PRO A 18 35.57 -7.73 -21.12
N ILE A 19 34.46 -6.98 -21.03
CA ILE A 19 34.13 -6.14 -19.87
C ILE A 19 33.77 -6.97 -18.62
N PHE A 20 33.37 -8.23 -18.78
CA PHE A 20 32.94 -9.15 -17.73
C PHE A 20 33.93 -10.29 -17.47
N VAL A 21 35.08 -10.32 -18.14
CA VAL A 21 36.11 -11.36 -17.96
C VAL A 21 36.55 -11.49 -16.49
N ASN A 22 36.64 -10.37 -15.78
CA ASN A 22 36.98 -10.34 -14.35
C ASN A 22 35.76 -10.56 -13.42
N CYS A 23 34.56 -10.72 -13.98
CA CYS A 23 33.30 -10.87 -13.26
C CYS A 23 32.74 -12.30 -13.31
N SER A 24 33.56 -13.28 -13.70
CA SER A 24 33.14 -14.68 -13.92
C SER A 24 32.42 -15.34 -12.73
N LYS A 25 32.62 -14.84 -11.50
CA LYS A 25 31.89 -15.28 -10.31
C LYS A 25 30.41 -14.88 -10.31
N TYR A 26 30.08 -13.76 -10.92
CA TYR A 26 28.73 -13.19 -10.93
C TYR A 26 28.05 -13.35 -12.30
N PHE A 27 28.82 -13.34 -13.39
CA PHE A 27 28.30 -13.42 -14.75
C PHE A 27 27.50 -14.70 -15.02
N ILE A 28 26.30 -14.55 -15.57
CA ILE A 28 25.39 -15.63 -15.97
C ILE A 28 25.33 -15.68 -17.50
N THR A 29 25.90 -16.75 -18.07
CA THR A 29 25.87 -17.01 -19.52
C THR A 29 24.43 -17.16 -20.03
N GLY A 30 24.12 -16.50 -21.13
CA GLY A 30 22.81 -16.43 -21.78
C GLY A 30 21.86 -15.37 -21.23
N LYS A 31 22.28 -14.60 -20.22
CA LYS A 31 21.47 -13.54 -19.57
C LYS A 31 22.17 -12.19 -19.56
N ASP A 32 23.47 -12.14 -19.27
CA ASP A 32 24.18 -10.89 -18.99
C ASP A 32 24.94 -10.32 -20.19
N GLU A 33 25.00 -11.04 -21.32
CA GLU A 33 25.68 -10.59 -22.56
C GLU A 33 25.08 -9.28 -23.09
N ILE A 34 23.78 -9.06 -22.87
CA ILE A 34 23.06 -7.87 -23.30
C ILE A 34 23.58 -6.57 -22.67
N TYR A 35 24.38 -6.67 -21.60
CA TYR A 35 24.95 -5.51 -20.91
C TYR A 35 26.36 -5.15 -21.40
N ALA A 36 26.93 -5.96 -22.32
CA ALA A 36 28.29 -5.80 -22.83
C ALA A 36 28.54 -4.43 -23.49
N ASP A 37 27.53 -3.92 -24.19
CA ASP A 37 27.63 -2.69 -24.99
C ASP A 37 27.16 -1.44 -24.23
N CYS A 38 26.91 -1.56 -22.91
CA CYS A 38 26.40 -0.44 -22.14
C CYS A 38 27.48 0.62 -21.87
N PRO A 39 27.14 1.92 -21.95
CA PRO A 39 28.10 3.00 -21.76
C PRO A 39 28.44 3.17 -20.26
N ILE A 40 29.42 2.41 -19.78
CA ILE A 40 29.92 2.51 -18.41
C ILE A 40 30.81 3.75 -18.27
N LYS A 41 30.55 4.60 -17.28
CA LYS A 41 31.39 5.76 -16.99
C LYS A 41 32.77 5.31 -16.49
N ASN A 42 33.82 6.02 -16.91
CA ASN A 42 35.18 5.76 -16.45
C ASN A 42 35.26 5.78 -14.91
N GLY A 43 35.69 4.65 -14.32
CA GLY A 43 35.87 4.48 -12.88
C GLY A 43 34.77 3.66 -12.18
N THR A 44 33.67 3.33 -12.85
CA THR A 44 32.65 2.41 -12.31
C THR A 44 33.03 0.96 -12.60
N ASP A 45 33.06 0.11 -11.57
CA ASP A 45 33.39 -1.31 -11.72
C ASP A 45 32.20 -2.10 -12.34
N PRO A 46 32.37 -2.71 -13.54
CA PRO A 46 31.32 -3.53 -14.17
C PRO A 46 30.89 -4.73 -13.31
N CYS A 47 31.82 -5.31 -12.55
CA CYS A 47 31.49 -6.46 -11.68
C CYS A 47 30.61 -6.05 -10.51
N TYR A 48 30.82 -4.85 -9.97
CA TYR A 48 29.97 -4.27 -8.95
C TYR A 48 28.54 -4.04 -9.46
N LEU A 49 28.39 -3.42 -10.64
CA LEU A 49 27.08 -3.19 -11.25
C LEU A 49 26.31 -4.48 -11.52
N LEU A 50 27.00 -5.51 -12.03
CA LEU A 50 26.40 -6.81 -12.32
C LEU A 50 25.96 -7.53 -11.04
N LYS A 51 26.79 -7.48 -10.00
CA LYS A 51 26.46 -8.01 -8.68
C LYS A 51 25.24 -7.33 -8.07
N GLU A 52 25.15 -6.00 -8.14
CA GLU A 52 23.99 -5.26 -7.63
C GLU A 52 22.73 -5.53 -8.47
N LEU A 53 22.86 -5.68 -9.79
CA LEU A 53 21.73 -6.06 -10.66
C LEU A 53 21.13 -7.41 -10.26
N HIS A 54 21.97 -8.46 -10.12
CA HIS A 54 21.49 -9.78 -9.69
C HIS A 54 20.95 -9.78 -8.26
N ARG A 55 21.53 -8.95 -7.40
CA ARG A 55 21.03 -8.74 -6.05
C ARG A 55 19.64 -8.11 -6.06
N SER A 56 19.39 -7.11 -6.91
CA SER A 56 18.05 -6.51 -7.09
C SER A 56 17.05 -7.55 -7.57
N ASP A 57 17.39 -8.30 -8.61
CA ASP A 57 16.54 -9.35 -9.19
C ASP A 57 16.16 -10.39 -8.13
N SER A 58 17.15 -10.92 -7.40
CA SER A 58 16.90 -11.86 -6.30
C SER A 58 16.11 -11.23 -5.15
N PHE A 59 16.36 -9.97 -4.79
CA PHE A 59 15.65 -9.29 -3.73
C PHE A 59 14.16 -9.14 -4.06
N SER A 60 13.84 -8.70 -5.27
CA SER A 60 12.46 -8.54 -5.75
C SER A 60 11.67 -9.84 -5.73
N ASP A 61 12.28 -10.94 -6.17
CA ASP A 61 11.63 -12.26 -6.16
C ASP A 61 11.20 -12.68 -4.74
N TYR A 62 12.08 -12.49 -3.74
CA TYR A 62 11.76 -12.89 -2.37
C TYR A 62 10.85 -11.91 -1.63
N PHE A 63 11.17 -10.61 -1.65
CA PHE A 63 10.53 -9.61 -0.78
C PHE A 63 9.35 -8.89 -1.43
N LEU A 64 9.28 -8.83 -2.76
CA LEU A 64 8.22 -8.15 -3.49
C LEU A 64 7.19 -9.15 -4.03
N ALA A 65 7.60 -10.39 -4.36
CA ALA A 65 6.69 -11.44 -4.80
C ALA A 65 6.38 -12.48 -3.70
N ILE A 66 7.35 -13.30 -3.28
CA ILE A 66 7.09 -14.48 -2.45
C ILE A 66 6.47 -14.11 -1.08
N LEU A 67 7.08 -13.18 -0.34
CA LEU A 67 6.58 -12.80 0.99
C LEU A 67 5.17 -12.17 0.96
N PRO A 68 4.88 -11.16 0.11
CA PRO A 68 3.53 -10.63 -0.02
C PRO A 68 2.50 -11.68 -0.44
N ILE A 69 2.85 -12.65 -1.29
CA ILE A 69 1.96 -13.77 -1.63
C ILE A 69 1.62 -14.60 -0.39
N ILE A 70 2.62 -14.97 0.42
CA ILE A 70 2.39 -15.76 1.64
C ILE A 70 1.48 -15.00 2.62
N PHE A 71 1.76 -13.72 2.86
CA PHE A 71 0.92 -12.89 3.73
C PHE A 71 -0.48 -12.69 3.16
N SER A 72 -0.62 -12.53 1.85
CA SER A 72 -1.91 -12.45 1.16
C SER A 72 -2.75 -13.71 1.35
N ILE A 73 -2.16 -14.92 1.21
CA ILE A 73 -2.87 -16.19 1.45
C ILE A 73 -3.38 -16.26 2.89
N VAL A 74 -2.51 -15.95 3.85
CA VAL A 74 -2.85 -15.97 5.27
C VAL A 74 -3.96 -14.95 5.58
N ALA A 75 -3.83 -13.73 5.07
CA ALA A 75 -4.83 -12.67 5.23
C ALA A 75 -6.17 -13.06 4.60
N PHE A 76 -6.16 -13.68 3.41
CA PHE A 76 -7.35 -14.12 2.71
C PHE A 76 -8.12 -15.18 3.53
N ILE A 77 -7.43 -16.20 4.05
CA ILE A 77 -8.03 -17.24 4.89
C ILE A 77 -8.64 -16.62 6.15
N PHE A 78 -7.88 -15.79 6.88
CA PHE A 78 -8.38 -15.17 8.11
C PHE A 78 -9.58 -14.26 7.86
N ASN A 79 -9.57 -13.46 6.79
CA ASN A 79 -10.70 -12.57 6.48
C ASN A 79 -11.94 -13.35 6.03
N ILE A 80 -11.81 -14.47 5.33
CA ILE A 80 -12.95 -15.35 5.01
C ILE A 80 -13.53 -15.96 6.28
N CYS A 81 -12.70 -16.58 7.13
CA CYS A 81 -13.16 -17.17 8.38
C CYS A 81 -13.83 -16.12 9.27
N TYR A 82 -13.25 -14.92 9.34
CA TYR A 82 -13.79 -13.80 10.10
C TYR A 82 -15.12 -13.31 9.52
N LEU A 83 -15.24 -13.16 8.19
CA LEU A 83 -16.49 -12.78 7.53
C LEU A 83 -17.61 -13.81 7.78
N ILE A 84 -17.31 -15.10 7.71
CA ILE A 84 -18.28 -16.17 8.02
C ILE A 84 -18.76 -16.05 9.47
N ALA A 85 -17.85 -15.83 10.42
CA ALA A 85 -18.19 -15.63 11.83
C ALA A 85 -19.05 -14.39 12.02
N GLN A 86 -18.71 -13.27 11.38
CA GLN A 86 -19.47 -12.02 11.43
C GLN A 86 -20.88 -12.18 10.87
N ILE A 87 -21.05 -12.86 9.73
CA ILE A 87 -22.37 -13.12 9.14
C ILE A 87 -23.23 -13.94 10.11
N LYS A 88 -22.64 -14.96 10.75
CA LYS A 88 -23.35 -15.74 11.79
C LYS A 88 -23.76 -14.85 12.95
N CYS A 89 -22.83 -14.07 13.53
CA CYS A 89 -23.12 -13.15 14.62
C CYS A 89 -24.21 -12.13 14.23
N PHE A 90 -24.13 -11.54 13.04
CA PHE A 90 -25.07 -10.55 12.53
C PHE A 90 -26.52 -11.07 12.45
N ARG A 91 -26.71 -12.37 12.18
CA ARG A 91 -28.04 -13.00 12.16
C ARG A 91 -28.67 -13.12 13.55
N PHE A 92 -27.87 -13.40 14.57
CA PHE A 92 -28.35 -13.70 15.93
C PHE A 92 -28.27 -12.51 16.92
N GLU A 93 -27.59 -11.42 16.54
CA GLU A 93 -27.36 -10.24 17.40
C GLU A 93 -28.52 -9.25 17.47
N THR A 94 -28.46 -8.36 18.46
CA THR A 94 -29.41 -7.25 18.65
C THR A 94 -29.06 -6.04 17.76
N MET A 95 -30.03 -5.16 17.47
CA MET A 95 -29.88 -4.06 16.49
C MET A 95 -28.69 -3.12 16.74
N GLY A 96 -28.26 -2.93 17.99
CA GLY A 96 -27.11 -2.07 18.33
C GLY A 96 -25.77 -2.64 17.86
N PHE A 97 -25.56 -3.95 17.99
CA PHE A 97 -24.35 -4.63 17.54
C PHE A 97 -24.33 -4.80 16.02
N LYS A 98 -25.50 -4.96 15.38
CA LYS A 98 -25.62 -5.05 13.91
C LYS A 98 -24.98 -3.85 13.18
N LYS A 99 -25.10 -2.64 13.73
CA LYS A 99 -24.50 -1.43 13.11
C LYS A 99 -22.97 -1.52 13.04
N ARG A 100 -22.32 -1.93 14.14
CA ARG A 100 -20.86 -2.15 14.20
C ARG A 100 -20.44 -3.30 13.29
N GLU A 101 -21.13 -4.43 13.37
CA GLU A 101 -20.81 -5.60 12.55
C GLU A 101 -20.94 -5.32 11.05
N ALA A 102 -21.86 -4.44 10.62
CA ALA A 102 -21.96 -4.03 9.21
C ALA A 102 -20.67 -3.37 8.68
N PHE A 103 -20.06 -2.46 9.45
CA PHE A 103 -18.78 -1.84 9.08
C PHE A 103 -17.64 -2.85 9.09
N LEU A 104 -17.62 -3.76 10.07
CA LEU A 104 -16.58 -4.78 10.14
C LEU A 104 -16.70 -5.80 8.99
N MET A 105 -17.91 -6.17 8.57
CA MET A 105 -18.14 -7.00 7.38
C MET A 105 -17.69 -6.30 6.10
N SER A 106 -18.01 -5.00 5.94
CA SER A 106 -17.52 -4.19 4.81
C SER A 106 -16.00 -4.20 4.73
N ARG A 107 -15.31 -4.11 5.87
CA ARG A 107 -13.84 -4.14 5.92
C ARG A 107 -13.29 -5.50 5.50
N SER A 108 -13.83 -6.60 6.03
CA SER A 108 -13.43 -7.96 5.64
C SER A 108 -13.64 -8.18 4.14
N LEU A 109 -14.77 -7.72 3.60
CA LEU A 109 -15.06 -7.80 2.17
C LEU A 109 -14.07 -6.98 1.33
N SER A 110 -13.75 -5.75 1.76
CA SER A 110 -12.75 -4.91 1.09
C SER A 110 -11.39 -5.58 1.01
N ILE A 111 -10.96 -6.27 2.08
CA ILE A 111 -9.67 -6.99 2.11
C ILE A 111 -9.73 -8.25 1.24
N ILE A 112 -10.83 -9.00 1.25
CA ILE A 112 -10.99 -10.17 0.38
C ILE A 112 -10.91 -9.76 -1.10
N VAL A 113 -11.63 -8.71 -1.48
CA VAL A 113 -11.60 -8.17 -2.85
C VAL A 113 -10.21 -7.66 -3.20
N ALA A 114 -9.52 -6.97 -2.27
CA ALA A 114 -8.13 -6.54 -2.42
C ALA A 114 -7.20 -7.68 -2.83
N ASN A 115 -7.25 -8.78 -2.07
CA ASN A 115 -6.38 -9.92 -2.23
C ASN A 115 -6.66 -10.64 -3.54
N LEU A 116 -7.94 -10.80 -3.92
CA LEU A 116 -8.31 -11.36 -5.23
C LEU A 116 -7.75 -10.51 -6.37
N LEU A 117 -7.88 -9.18 -6.30
CA LEU A 117 -7.33 -8.27 -7.30
C LEU A 117 -5.80 -8.28 -7.30
N PHE A 118 -5.16 -8.39 -6.14
CA PHE A 118 -3.70 -8.50 -6.01
C PHE A 118 -3.15 -9.72 -6.77
N TYR A 119 -3.80 -10.88 -6.68
CA TYR A 119 -3.41 -12.04 -7.48
C TYR A 119 -3.53 -11.78 -8.99
N VAL A 120 -4.57 -11.06 -9.43
CA VAL A 120 -4.69 -10.62 -10.83
C VAL A 120 -3.51 -9.73 -11.21
N VAL A 121 -3.10 -8.80 -10.34
CA VAL A 121 -1.91 -7.95 -10.59
C VAL A 121 -0.66 -8.79 -10.76
N ILE A 122 -0.42 -9.78 -9.89
CA ILE A 122 0.77 -10.64 -10.01
C ILE A 122 0.78 -11.43 -11.31
N ILE A 123 -0.38 -11.93 -11.76
CA ILE A 123 -0.49 -12.62 -13.05
C ILE A 123 -0.15 -11.66 -14.19
N VAL A 124 -0.71 -10.45 -14.20
CA VAL A 124 -0.43 -9.42 -15.21
C VAL A 124 1.05 -9.03 -15.21
N TRP A 125 1.65 -8.89 -14.03
CA TRP A 125 3.07 -8.63 -13.88
C TRP A 125 3.89 -9.77 -14.49
N LYS A 126 3.56 -11.03 -14.20
CA LYS A 126 4.32 -12.16 -14.75
C LYS A 126 4.27 -12.24 -16.28
N VAL A 127 3.15 -11.82 -16.90
CA VAL A 127 2.96 -11.87 -18.35
C VAL A 127 3.59 -10.66 -19.06
N ASN A 128 3.40 -9.44 -18.55
CA ASN A 128 3.77 -8.20 -19.24
C ASN A 128 4.97 -7.45 -18.61
N GLY A 129 5.54 -8.00 -17.54
CA GLY A 129 6.56 -7.36 -16.74
C GLY A 129 6.06 -6.17 -15.92
N PHE A 130 7.00 -5.52 -15.22
CA PHE A 130 6.72 -4.30 -14.47
C PHE A 130 6.74 -3.10 -15.43
N ASN A 131 5.58 -2.46 -15.60
CA ASN A 131 5.32 -1.35 -16.52
C ASN A 131 4.28 -0.40 -15.93
N TYR A 132 3.99 0.71 -16.61
CA TYR A 132 3.01 1.71 -16.16
C TYR A 132 1.67 1.08 -15.77
N THR A 133 1.12 0.19 -16.59
CA THR A 133 -0.19 -0.43 -16.37
C THR A 133 -0.18 -1.32 -15.13
N SER A 134 0.85 -2.16 -14.93
CA SER A 134 0.93 -3.01 -13.73
C SER A 134 1.15 -2.19 -12.46
N ALA A 135 1.97 -1.14 -12.51
CA ALA A 135 2.14 -0.19 -11.40
C ALA A 135 0.83 0.57 -11.09
N MET A 136 0.11 1.03 -12.11
CA MET A 136 -1.19 1.70 -11.96
C MET A 136 -2.20 0.79 -11.28
N ILE A 137 -2.35 -0.47 -11.73
CA ILE A 137 -3.29 -1.42 -11.12
C ILE A 137 -2.87 -1.74 -9.67
N PHE A 138 -1.58 -1.93 -9.40
CA PHE A 138 -1.09 -2.16 -8.05
C PHE A 138 -1.44 -0.99 -7.11
N ILE A 139 -1.15 0.25 -7.54
CA ILE A 139 -1.49 1.47 -6.79
C ILE A 139 -3.01 1.60 -6.64
N LEU A 140 -3.81 1.27 -7.65
CA LEU A 140 -5.28 1.31 -7.60
C LEU A 140 -5.82 0.37 -6.52
N VAL A 141 -5.35 -0.88 -6.49
CA VAL A 141 -5.76 -1.89 -5.50
C VAL A 141 -5.31 -1.47 -4.11
N GLY A 142 -4.06 -1.05 -3.95
CA GLY A 142 -3.52 -0.58 -2.67
C GLY A 142 -4.27 0.64 -2.13
N SER A 143 -4.44 1.69 -2.95
CA SER A 143 -5.14 2.92 -2.55
C SER A 143 -6.63 2.70 -2.27
N SER A 144 -7.33 1.89 -3.07
CA SER A 144 -8.76 1.61 -2.87
C SER A 144 -9.02 0.89 -1.56
N THR A 145 -8.13 -0.02 -1.21
CA THR A 145 -8.26 -0.82 0.01
C THR A 145 -7.88 0.01 1.21
N PHE A 146 -6.80 0.78 1.10
CA PHE A 146 -6.37 1.73 2.11
C PHE A 146 -7.45 2.78 2.44
N MET A 147 -7.99 3.46 1.43
CA MET A 147 -9.00 4.51 1.60
C MET A 147 -10.32 3.96 2.11
N SER A 148 -10.74 2.77 1.65
CA SER A 148 -11.93 2.06 2.17
C SER A 148 -11.76 1.70 3.64
N VAL A 149 -10.64 1.06 4.01
CA VAL A 149 -10.33 0.69 5.39
C VAL A 149 -10.28 1.92 6.29
N THR A 150 -9.58 2.99 5.87
CA THR A 150 -9.50 4.25 6.62
C THR A 150 -10.87 4.89 6.81
N GLY A 151 -11.69 4.97 5.75
CA GLY A 151 -13.05 5.49 5.82
C GLY A 151 -13.94 4.70 6.77
N THR A 152 -13.82 3.37 6.78
CA THR A 152 -14.53 2.53 7.75
C THR A 152 -14.05 2.74 9.19
N TYR A 153 -12.75 2.95 9.42
CA TYR A 153 -12.22 3.29 10.74
C TYR A 153 -12.75 4.64 11.25
N ILE A 154 -12.70 5.68 10.43
CA ILE A 154 -13.24 7.01 10.77
C ILE A 154 -14.72 6.89 11.13
N THR A 155 -15.52 6.29 10.24
CA THR A 155 -16.96 6.21 10.41
C THR A 155 -17.35 5.34 11.60
N LEU A 156 -16.71 4.18 11.77
CA LEU A 156 -16.94 3.31 12.93
C LEU A 156 -16.56 4.01 14.23
N THR A 157 -15.48 4.78 14.24
CA THR A 157 -15.06 5.55 15.42
C THR A 157 -16.07 6.63 15.76
N ILE A 158 -16.61 7.35 14.77
CA ILE A 158 -17.68 8.33 14.97
C ILE A 158 -18.94 7.66 15.50
N VAL A 159 -19.34 6.52 14.93
CA VAL A 159 -20.52 5.75 15.36
C VAL A 159 -20.36 5.27 16.81
N LEU A 160 -19.19 4.74 17.17
CA LEU A 160 -18.87 4.34 18.54
C LEU A 160 -18.81 5.53 19.50
N TYR A 161 -18.23 6.65 19.06
CA TYR A 161 -18.21 7.89 19.81
C TYR A 161 -19.64 8.38 20.10
N LEU A 162 -20.52 8.40 19.11
CA LEU A 162 -21.93 8.76 19.28
C LEU A 162 -22.63 7.81 20.26
N ALA A 163 -22.36 6.51 20.17
CA ALA A 163 -22.93 5.52 21.09
C ALA A 163 -22.52 5.76 22.56
N VAL A 164 -21.30 6.27 22.80
CA VAL A 164 -20.74 6.56 24.13
C VAL A 164 -21.10 7.97 24.63
N ALA A 165 -20.95 9.00 23.80
CA ALA A 165 -21.11 10.40 24.18
C ALA A 165 -22.57 10.87 24.12
N HIS A 166 -23.36 10.35 23.17
CA HIS A 166 -24.73 10.78 22.89
C HIS A 166 -25.66 9.57 22.68
N HIS A 167 -25.71 8.69 23.67
CA HIS A 167 -26.43 7.41 23.60
C HIS A 167 -27.87 7.51 23.08
N ILE A 168 -28.65 8.50 23.56
CA ILE A 168 -30.04 8.71 23.15
C ILE A 168 -30.15 9.08 21.67
N SER A 169 -29.26 9.96 21.17
CA SER A 169 -29.21 10.33 19.75
C SER A 169 -28.78 9.14 18.88
N TYR A 170 -27.82 8.34 19.34
CA TYR A 170 -27.41 7.13 18.63
C TYR A 170 -28.55 6.10 18.47
N MET A 171 -29.39 5.93 19.50
CA MET A 171 -30.51 4.99 19.45
C MET A 171 -31.67 5.48 18.59
N THR A 172 -31.91 6.79 18.53
CA THR A 172 -33.06 7.39 17.83
C THR A 172 -32.76 7.78 16.39
N THR A 173 -31.54 8.25 16.11
CA THR A 173 -31.18 8.87 14.82
C THR A 173 -30.43 7.91 13.90
N VAL A 174 -29.45 7.18 14.44
CA VAL A 174 -28.59 6.30 13.62
C VAL A 174 -29.28 4.97 13.40
N THR A 175 -29.70 4.68 12.17
CA THR A 175 -30.31 3.39 11.81
C THR A 175 -29.38 2.54 10.95
N LEU A 176 -29.65 1.24 10.83
CA LEU A 176 -28.86 0.33 10.00
C LEU A 176 -28.86 0.74 8.51
N LYS A 177 -29.95 1.35 8.03
CA LYS A 177 -30.03 1.89 6.66
C LYS A 177 -28.99 3.00 6.42
N HIS A 178 -28.85 3.91 7.39
CA HIS A 178 -27.81 4.94 7.33
C HIS A 178 -26.40 4.34 7.31
N CYS A 179 -26.16 3.27 8.10
CA CYS A 179 -24.86 2.58 8.08
C CYS A 179 -24.54 1.98 6.70
N TRP A 180 -25.51 1.32 6.04
CA TRP A 180 -25.31 0.80 4.68
C TRP A 180 -25.08 1.89 3.64
N LEU A 181 -25.79 3.02 3.74
CA LEU A 181 -25.57 4.18 2.88
C LEU A 181 -24.15 4.75 3.08
N LEU A 182 -23.71 4.90 4.32
CA LEU A 182 -22.34 5.36 4.63
C LEU A 182 -21.29 4.39 4.10
N ILE A 183 -21.51 3.07 4.22
CA ILE A 183 -20.62 2.06 3.63
C ILE A 183 -20.56 2.24 2.11
N ALA A 184 -21.70 2.33 1.42
CA ALA A 184 -21.73 2.55 -0.03
C ALA A 184 -20.99 3.84 -0.44
N LEU A 185 -21.16 4.92 0.34
CA LEU A 185 -20.45 6.17 0.11
C LEU A 185 -18.93 6.03 0.29
N ILE A 186 -18.47 5.31 1.33
CA ILE A 186 -17.04 5.03 1.55
C ILE A 186 -16.45 4.29 0.34
N TRP A 187 -17.12 3.24 -0.13
CA TRP A 187 -16.66 2.46 -1.29
C TRP A 187 -16.59 3.32 -2.57
N PHE A 188 -17.62 4.14 -2.79
CA PHE A 188 -17.67 5.05 -3.93
C PHE A 188 -16.53 6.07 -3.88
N LEU A 189 -16.40 6.82 -2.78
CA LEU A 189 -15.34 7.82 -2.62
C LEU A 189 -13.95 7.20 -2.66
N SER A 190 -13.78 6.01 -2.06
CA SER A 190 -12.53 5.27 -2.10
C SER A 190 -12.14 4.91 -3.53
N THR A 191 -13.09 4.35 -4.31
CA THR A 191 -12.82 3.94 -5.68
C THR A 191 -12.50 5.13 -6.58
N VAL A 192 -13.29 6.21 -6.48
CA VAL A 192 -13.06 7.44 -7.27
C VAL A 192 -11.69 8.04 -6.95
N SER A 193 -11.38 8.25 -5.67
CA SER A 193 -10.07 8.81 -5.27
C SER A 193 -8.91 7.92 -5.68
N SER A 194 -9.08 6.59 -5.60
CA SER A 194 -8.04 5.63 -5.96
C SER A 194 -7.76 5.57 -7.45
N VAL A 195 -8.77 5.75 -8.30
CA VAL A 195 -8.56 5.89 -9.75
C VAL A 195 -7.68 7.10 -10.05
N PHE A 196 -7.95 8.25 -9.43
CA PHE A 196 -7.10 9.43 -9.59
C PHE A 196 -5.67 9.19 -9.06
N VAL A 197 -5.53 8.66 -7.85
CA VAL A 197 -4.22 8.36 -7.25
C VAL A 197 -3.45 7.34 -8.08
N ALA A 198 -4.10 6.35 -8.66
CA ALA A 198 -3.46 5.33 -9.49
C ALA A 198 -2.98 5.88 -10.83
N LEU A 199 -3.86 6.60 -11.55
CA LEU A 199 -3.54 7.20 -12.85
C LEU A 199 -2.36 8.16 -12.74
N PHE A 200 -2.41 9.07 -11.77
CA PHE A 200 -1.35 10.04 -11.59
C PHE A 200 -0.15 9.46 -10.84
N GLY A 201 -0.37 8.61 -9.85
CA GLY A 201 0.70 8.01 -9.05
C GLY A 201 1.61 7.09 -9.84
N ALA A 202 1.10 6.37 -10.84
CA ALA A 202 1.92 5.56 -11.74
C ALA A 202 2.89 6.41 -12.58
N THR A 203 2.54 7.68 -12.87
CA THR A 203 3.44 8.60 -13.58
C THR A 203 4.68 8.97 -12.78
N LEU A 204 4.67 8.81 -11.44
CA LEU A 204 5.84 9.05 -10.59
C LEU A 204 6.98 8.06 -10.88
N PHE A 205 6.62 6.83 -11.27
CA PHE A 205 7.57 5.76 -11.56
C PHE A 205 7.79 5.58 -13.07
N TYR A 206 6.79 5.94 -13.89
CA TYR A 206 6.76 5.70 -15.32
C TYR A 206 6.24 6.90 -16.14
N PRO A 207 6.91 8.06 -16.10
CA PRO A 207 6.47 9.27 -16.81
C PRO A 207 6.39 9.10 -18.33
N ASP A 208 7.33 8.38 -18.95
CA ASP A 208 7.42 8.35 -20.41
C ASP A 208 6.54 7.30 -21.09
N SER A 209 6.11 6.29 -20.33
CA SER A 209 5.11 5.32 -20.78
C SER A 209 3.70 5.68 -20.30
N ALA A 210 3.56 6.77 -19.55
CA ALA A 210 2.26 7.25 -19.13
C ALA A 210 1.47 7.82 -20.31
N PRO A 211 0.15 7.60 -20.36
CA PRO A 211 -0.71 8.23 -21.36
C PRO A 211 -0.84 9.75 -21.14
N ILE A 212 -0.43 10.25 -19.96
CA ILE A 212 -0.52 11.65 -19.56
C ILE A 212 0.89 12.16 -19.32
N SER A 213 1.32 13.15 -20.10
CA SER A 213 2.61 13.81 -19.89
C SER A 213 2.60 14.61 -18.57
N CYS A 214 3.54 14.29 -17.68
CA CYS A 214 3.61 14.84 -16.33
C CYS A 214 5.08 15.14 -16.02
N SER A 215 5.49 16.41 -16.14
CA SER A 215 6.88 16.82 -15.84
C SER A 215 7.15 16.85 -14.34
N PHE A 216 8.41 16.70 -13.96
CA PHE A 216 8.84 16.61 -12.56
C PHE A 216 8.38 17.81 -11.71
N GLU A 217 8.76 19.04 -12.09
CA GLU A 217 8.48 20.24 -11.29
C GLU A 217 7.01 20.68 -11.33
N SER A 218 6.31 20.46 -12.46
CA SER A 218 4.94 20.98 -12.64
C SER A 218 3.85 20.01 -12.20
N CYS A 219 4.12 18.70 -12.18
CA CYS A 219 3.10 17.68 -11.97
C CYS A 219 3.52 16.59 -10.97
N GLN A 220 4.66 15.91 -11.15
CA GLN A 220 5.03 14.77 -10.28
C GLN A 220 5.31 15.20 -8.84
N ARG A 221 6.12 16.24 -8.65
CA ARG A 221 6.45 16.76 -7.31
C ARG A 221 5.23 17.27 -6.54
N PRO A 222 4.38 18.17 -7.08
CA PRO A 222 3.19 18.62 -6.37
C PRO A 222 2.20 17.46 -6.11
N LEU A 223 2.08 16.51 -7.03
CA LEU A 223 1.25 15.32 -6.83
C LEU A 223 1.75 14.47 -5.66
N ALA A 224 3.04 14.15 -5.61
CA ALA A 224 3.62 13.35 -4.54
C ALA A 224 3.44 14.03 -3.17
N ILE A 225 3.65 15.36 -3.10
CA ILE A 225 3.37 16.16 -1.90
C ILE A 225 1.88 16.04 -1.52
N SER A 226 0.98 16.22 -2.48
CA SER A 226 -0.47 16.13 -2.25
C SER A 226 -0.89 14.75 -1.72
N ILE A 227 -0.32 13.67 -2.24
CA ILE A 227 -0.58 12.30 -1.77
C ILE A 227 -0.12 12.16 -0.31
N VAL A 228 1.13 12.53 0.02
CA VAL A 228 1.66 12.42 1.38
C VAL A 228 0.86 13.27 2.37
N VAL A 229 0.50 14.51 2.00
CA VAL A 229 -0.31 15.39 2.85
C VAL A 229 -1.69 14.79 3.09
N THR A 230 -2.36 14.30 2.04
CA THR A 230 -3.69 13.68 2.15
C THR A 230 -3.64 12.44 3.06
N LEU A 231 -2.66 11.55 2.86
CA LEU A 231 -2.47 10.39 3.72
C LEU A 231 -2.23 10.79 5.18
N SER A 232 -1.37 11.80 5.41
CA SER A 232 -1.07 12.32 6.75
C SER A 232 -2.32 12.85 7.46
N ILE A 233 -3.17 13.61 6.74
CA ILE A 233 -4.43 14.13 7.28
C ILE A 233 -5.38 12.97 7.61
N CYS A 234 -5.53 12.00 6.72
CA CYS A 234 -6.36 10.81 6.95
C CYS A 234 -5.93 10.05 8.21
N TYR A 235 -4.64 9.76 8.36
CA TYR A 235 -4.09 9.09 9.54
C TYR A 235 -4.25 9.91 10.82
N GLY A 236 -3.89 11.19 10.77
CA GLY A 236 -4.04 12.12 11.89
C GLY A 236 -5.49 12.21 12.36
N THR A 237 -6.44 12.19 11.42
CA THR A 237 -7.88 12.21 11.74
C THR A 237 -8.32 10.95 12.47
N VAL A 238 -7.93 9.76 12.00
CA VAL A 238 -8.25 8.49 12.69
C VAL A 238 -7.68 8.48 14.10
N ILE A 239 -6.39 8.79 14.25
CA ILE A 239 -5.69 8.81 15.54
C ILE A 239 -6.35 9.83 16.48
N GLY A 240 -6.62 11.05 16.00
CA GLY A 240 -7.26 12.11 16.77
C GLY A 240 -8.66 11.72 17.27
N LEU A 241 -9.49 11.14 16.40
CA LEU A 241 -10.83 10.66 16.77
C LEU A 241 -10.76 9.51 17.79
N TYR A 242 -9.80 8.58 17.64
CA TYR A 242 -9.59 7.50 18.60
C TYR A 242 -9.15 8.02 19.96
N ILE A 243 -8.21 8.95 20.02
CA ILE A 243 -7.77 9.59 21.27
C ILE A 243 -8.93 10.33 21.93
N ALA A 244 -9.74 11.06 21.17
CA ALA A 244 -10.92 11.76 21.69
C ALA A 244 -11.93 10.77 22.31
N MET A 245 -12.24 9.68 21.60
CA MET A 245 -13.11 8.62 22.08
C MET A 245 -12.56 7.94 23.35
N MET A 246 -11.29 7.57 23.36
CA MET A 246 -10.63 6.94 24.52
C MET A 246 -10.58 7.87 25.72
N THR A 247 -10.26 9.16 25.51
CA THR A 247 -10.25 10.17 26.58
C THR A 247 -11.63 10.32 27.20
N ARG A 248 -12.68 10.33 26.37
CA ARG A 248 -14.06 10.43 26.85
C ARG A 248 -14.49 9.19 27.61
N LEU A 249 -14.18 8.00 27.08
CA LEU A 249 -14.48 6.73 27.73
C LEU A 249 -13.76 6.63 29.09
N HIS A 250 -12.49 7.03 29.16
CA HIS A 250 -11.73 7.08 30.41
C HIS A 250 -12.35 8.04 31.44
N ARG A 251 -12.79 9.24 31.01
CA ARG A 251 -13.51 10.18 31.88
C ARG A 251 -14.83 9.61 32.39
N LEU A 252 -15.60 8.92 31.54
CA LEU A 252 -16.84 8.27 31.94
C LEU A 252 -16.61 7.14 32.94
N VAL A 253 -15.61 6.29 32.69
CA VAL A 253 -15.24 5.21 33.62
C VAL A 253 -14.80 5.78 34.96
N ARG A 254 -13.92 6.79 34.98
CA ARG A 254 -13.47 7.45 36.21
C ARG A 254 -14.60 8.11 37.00
N LYS A 255 -15.60 8.69 36.31
CA LYS A 255 -16.80 9.24 36.97
C LYS A 255 -17.69 8.14 37.55
N SER A 256 -17.81 6.99 36.87
CA SER A 256 -18.59 5.85 37.34
C SER A 256 -17.90 5.02 38.44
N SER A 257 -16.56 4.98 38.46
CA SER A 257 -15.79 4.25 39.47
C SER A 257 -15.83 4.91 40.85
N LEU A 258 -16.12 6.23 40.91
CA LEU A 258 -16.45 6.93 42.16
C LEU A 258 -17.83 6.54 42.71
N VAL A 259 -18.68 5.89 41.91
CA VAL A 259 -20.09 5.58 42.25
C VAL A 259 -20.36 4.08 42.42
N GLN A 260 -19.67 3.16 41.71
CA GLN A 260 -19.97 1.72 41.79
C GLN A 260 -18.74 0.82 41.56
N ALA A 261 -18.18 0.24 42.62
CA ALA A 261 -16.98 -0.62 42.59
C ALA A 261 -17.18 -2.02 41.96
N ARG A 262 -18.39 -2.38 41.49
CA ARG A 262 -18.72 -3.75 41.04
C ARG A 262 -18.95 -3.90 39.52
N SER A 263 -18.93 -2.81 38.74
CA SER A 263 -19.16 -2.79 37.27
C SER A 263 -17.88 -2.54 36.45
N ASN A 264 -16.71 -2.79 37.05
CA ASN A 264 -15.42 -2.36 36.50
C ASN A 264 -14.81 -3.32 35.44
N SER A 265 -15.21 -4.58 35.38
CA SER A 265 -14.60 -5.56 34.45
C SER A 265 -15.00 -5.34 32.98
N ASN A 266 -16.28 -5.12 32.71
CA ASN A 266 -16.79 -5.00 31.34
C ASN A 266 -16.33 -3.70 30.66
N SER A 267 -16.24 -2.59 31.39
CA SER A 267 -15.75 -1.30 30.89
C SER A 267 -14.23 -1.32 30.62
N MET A 268 -13.45 -1.97 31.48
CA MET A 268 -12.01 -2.20 31.25
C MET A 268 -11.75 -3.10 30.05
N ILE A 269 -12.55 -4.17 29.86
CA ILE A 269 -12.43 -5.05 28.68
C ILE A 269 -12.75 -4.28 27.39
N ALA A 270 -13.80 -3.45 27.39
CA ALA A 270 -14.15 -2.61 26.25
C ALA A 270 -13.04 -1.60 25.90
N MET A 271 -12.45 -0.93 26.90
CA MET A 271 -11.30 -0.03 26.71
C MET A 271 -10.09 -0.78 26.15
N ARG A 272 -9.75 -1.96 26.68
CA ARG A 272 -8.62 -2.77 26.21
C ARG A 272 -8.78 -3.22 24.76
N ARG A 273 -9.99 -3.60 24.35
CA ARG A 273 -10.29 -3.96 22.95
C ARG A 273 -10.14 -2.76 22.01
N LEU A 274 -10.58 -1.57 22.45
CA LEU A 274 -10.50 -0.34 21.67
C LEU A 274 -9.05 0.15 21.53
N SER A 275 -8.26 0.06 22.59
CA SER A 275 -6.83 0.40 22.56
C SER A 275 -6.03 -0.57 21.69
N LEU A 276 -6.34 -1.87 21.73
CA LEU A 276 -5.72 -2.84 20.84
C LEU A 276 -6.01 -2.54 19.37
N ASN A 277 -7.25 -2.17 19.03
CA ASN A 277 -7.59 -1.75 17.66
C ASN A 277 -6.85 -0.48 17.22
N MET A 278 -6.60 0.45 18.14
CA MET A 278 -5.81 1.65 17.84
C MET A 278 -4.34 1.29 17.60
N ILE A 279 -3.77 0.41 18.43
CA ILE A 279 -2.39 -0.06 18.27
C ILE A 279 -2.24 -0.82 16.95
N THR A 280 -3.16 -1.71 16.60
CA THR A 280 -3.08 -2.44 15.32
C THR A 280 -3.22 -1.52 14.12
N PHE A 281 -4.10 -0.52 14.17
CA PHE A 281 -4.17 0.51 13.13
C PHE A 281 -2.85 1.28 13.02
N ALA A 282 -2.31 1.78 14.13
CA ALA A 282 -1.06 2.54 14.13
C ALA A 282 0.13 1.73 13.62
N VAL A 283 0.30 0.50 14.09
CA VAL A 283 1.39 -0.41 13.68
C VAL A 283 1.27 -0.78 12.20
N GLY A 284 0.06 -1.00 11.67
CA GLY A 284 -0.14 -1.31 10.25
C GLY A 284 -0.06 -0.10 9.33
N SER A 285 -0.20 1.12 9.85
CA SER A 285 -0.39 2.32 9.02
C SER A 285 0.79 3.30 9.04
N ILE A 286 1.42 3.50 10.20
CA ILE A 286 2.53 4.44 10.36
C ILE A 286 3.73 4.06 9.47
N PRO A 287 4.13 2.79 9.34
CA PRO A 287 5.26 2.44 8.47
C PRO A 287 5.00 2.81 7.00
N ILE A 288 3.76 2.67 6.51
CA ILE A 288 3.39 3.08 5.15
C ILE A 288 3.60 4.59 4.98
N LEU A 289 3.16 5.39 5.96
CA LEU A 289 3.36 6.84 5.92
C LEU A 289 4.86 7.21 5.91
N VAL A 290 5.68 6.51 6.70
CA VAL A 290 7.14 6.71 6.72
C VAL A 290 7.73 6.40 5.35
N VAL A 291 7.36 5.27 4.74
CA VAL A 291 7.79 4.90 3.38
C VAL A 291 7.40 5.97 2.36
N CYS A 292 6.17 6.51 2.42
CA CYS A 292 5.74 7.58 1.54
C CYS A 292 6.55 8.88 1.74
N ILE A 293 6.90 9.23 2.97
CA ILE A 293 7.73 10.41 3.27
C ILE A 293 9.15 10.21 2.73
N VAL A 294 9.74 9.04 2.92
CA VAL A 294 11.07 8.69 2.38
C VAL A 294 11.06 8.70 0.86
N ALA A 295 10.03 8.14 0.23
CA ALA A 295 9.86 8.19 -1.22
C ALA A 295 9.72 9.63 -1.74
N LEU A 296 9.00 10.51 -1.02
CA LEU A 296 8.89 11.92 -1.37
C LEU A 296 10.23 12.65 -1.26
N ALA A 297 11.02 12.36 -0.21
CA ALA A 297 12.33 12.97 -0.01
C ALA A 297 13.32 12.61 -1.13
N ASN A 298 13.22 11.38 -1.67
CA ASN A 298 14.09 10.87 -2.73
C ASN A 298 13.44 10.92 -4.12
N LEU A 299 12.31 11.63 -4.26
CA LEU A 299 11.48 11.58 -5.47
C LEU A 299 12.24 11.89 -6.76
N ARG A 300 13.20 12.83 -6.71
CA ARG A 300 13.99 13.23 -7.88
C ARG A 300 14.86 12.10 -8.42
N GLU A 301 15.48 11.36 -7.52
CA GLU A 301 16.29 10.20 -7.89
C GLU A 301 15.38 9.09 -8.43
N LEU A 302 14.28 8.79 -7.74
CA LEU A 302 13.31 7.79 -8.17
C LEU A 302 12.68 8.11 -9.53
N SER A 303 12.36 9.37 -9.81
CA SER A 303 11.78 9.79 -11.10
C SER A 303 12.75 9.58 -12.26
N SER A 304 14.06 9.68 -12.02
CA SER A 304 15.08 9.48 -13.07
C SER A 304 15.10 8.04 -13.60
N LEU A 305 14.64 7.06 -12.82
CA LEU A 305 14.46 5.67 -13.27
C LEU A 305 13.36 5.53 -14.32
N GLY A 306 12.39 6.44 -14.32
CA GLY A 306 11.27 6.47 -15.25
C GLY A 306 11.50 7.26 -16.54
N GLU A 307 12.55 8.08 -16.62
CA GLU A 307 12.88 8.97 -17.77
C GLU A 307 13.77 8.30 -18.84
N GLY A 308 13.41 8.31 -20.12
CA GLY A 308 14.08 7.69 -21.27
C GLY A 308 13.50 6.32 -21.70
N CYS A 309 13.99 5.77 -22.82
CA CYS A 309 13.67 4.39 -23.25
C CYS A 309 14.04 3.40 -22.13
N LYS A 310 13.15 2.44 -21.82
CA LYS A 310 13.49 1.29 -20.98
C LYS A 310 14.51 0.42 -21.73
N SER A 311 15.80 0.59 -21.42
CA SER A 311 16.88 -0.21 -21.99
C SER A 311 17.52 -1.10 -20.92
N PRO A 312 18.03 -2.29 -21.29
CA PRO A 312 18.79 -3.14 -20.38
C PRO A 312 19.99 -2.39 -19.77
N CYS A 313 20.63 -1.50 -20.55
CA CYS A 313 21.73 -0.68 -20.05
C CYS A 313 21.34 0.30 -18.95
N LYS A 314 20.13 0.86 -19.00
CA LYS A 314 19.66 1.74 -17.92
C LYS A 314 19.45 0.96 -16.62
N ALA A 315 18.85 -0.23 -16.70
CA ALA A 315 18.68 -1.11 -15.54
C ALA A 315 20.03 -1.51 -14.92
N PHE A 316 21.01 -1.79 -15.77
CA PHE A 316 22.38 -2.14 -15.36
C PHE A 316 23.13 -0.95 -14.72
N LEU A 317 23.09 0.24 -15.32
CA LEU A 317 23.82 1.42 -14.84
C LEU A 317 23.22 2.04 -13.57
N TYR A 318 21.92 1.88 -13.35
CA TYR A 318 21.20 2.43 -12.20
C TYR A 318 20.69 1.33 -11.24
N SER A 319 21.33 0.16 -11.23
CA SER A 319 20.91 -1.00 -10.43
C SER A 319 20.77 -0.71 -8.94
N TYR A 320 21.63 0.14 -8.37
CA TYR A 320 21.55 0.57 -6.97
C TYR A 320 20.23 1.31 -6.65
N LEU A 321 19.75 2.13 -7.58
CA LEU A 321 18.53 2.91 -7.40
C LEU A 321 17.28 2.03 -7.55
N PHE A 322 17.35 0.99 -8.39
CA PHE A 322 16.31 -0.05 -8.47
C PHE A 322 16.15 -0.78 -7.13
N ILE A 323 17.25 -1.13 -6.46
CA ILE A 323 17.21 -1.75 -5.13
C ILE A 323 16.48 -0.86 -4.12
N ASP A 324 16.72 0.45 -4.12
CA ASP A 324 16.07 1.38 -3.19
C ASP A 324 14.55 1.45 -3.43
N VAL A 325 14.11 1.55 -4.70
CA VAL A 325 12.68 1.50 -5.05
C VAL A 325 12.06 0.18 -4.62
N GLU A 326 12.72 -0.93 -4.95
CA GLU A 326 12.25 -2.28 -4.65
C GLU A 326 12.16 -2.50 -3.15
N MET A 327 13.12 -2.01 -2.37
CA MET A 327 13.08 -2.06 -0.91
C MET A 327 11.90 -1.27 -0.34
N LEU A 328 11.67 -0.04 -0.81
CA LEU A 328 10.52 0.77 -0.37
C LEU A 328 9.19 0.11 -0.76
N ALA A 329 9.09 -0.43 -1.98
CA ALA A 329 7.91 -1.14 -2.47
C ALA A 329 7.66 -2.44 -1.69
N SER A 330 8.71 -3.22 -1.40
CA SER A 330 8.62 -4.43 -0.57
C SER A 330 8.18 -4.13 0.85
N ILE A 331 8.73 -3.09 1.49
CA ILE A 331 8.28 -2.69 2.84
C ILE A 331 6.79 -2.33 2.80
N ALA A 332 6.36 -1.52 1.82
CA ALA A 332 4.96 -1.15 1.68
C ALA A 332 4.06 -2.38 1.43
N ALA A 333 4.46 -3.30 0.56
CA ALA A 333 3.70 -4.51 0.22
C ALA A 333 3.64 -5.54 1.34
N ILE A 334 4.69 -5.64 2.17
CA ILE A 334 4.72 -6.53 3.34
C ILE A 334 3.89 -5.97 4.49
N VAL A 335 3.88 -4.65 4.67
CA VAL A 335 3.10 -3.99 5.73
C VAL A 335 1.60 -3.95 5.41
N TRP A 336 1.26 -3.75 4.13
CA TRP A 336 -0.13 -3.74 3.62
C TRP A 336 -0.78 -5.13 3.70
#